data_AF-A0A7S1LPT3-F1
#
_entry.id   AF-A0A7S1LPT3-F1
#
_cell.length_a   1.000
_cell.length_b   1.000
_cell.length_c   1.000
_cell.angle_alpha   90.00
_cell.angle_beta   90.00
_cell.angle_gamma   90.00
#
_symmetry.space_group_name_H-M   'P 1'
#
loop_
_entity.id
_entity.type
_entity.pdbx_description
1 polymer ?
#
loop_
_entity_poly.entity_id
_entity_poly.type
_entity_poly.pdbx_seq_one_letter_code
_entity_poly.pdbx_strand_id
1 'polypeptide(L)'
;EKVERASFKCPLCLDTASFDNSVQLDCAHRLCSVCFHGYLEVKIREKRVAPEELLCPMPGCVCEVTVPQVEGVTKGEPLWERFLSARADLWQPANHDGERLCQCPATGC
;
A
#
# COMPACT_ATOMS: atom_id res chain seq x y z
N GLU A 1 7.26 34.39 -11.85
CA GLU A 1 5.92 33.97 -11.37
C GLU A 1 6.03 32.81 -10.40
N LYS A 2 5.18 32.78 -9.37
CA LYS A 2 5.10 31.65 -8.43
C LYS A 2 4.08 30.68 -9.00
N VAL A 3 4.52 29.54 -9.52
CA VAL A 3 3.62 28.50 -10.04
C VAL A 3 2.73 28.02 -8.90
N GLU A 4 1.43 28.22 -9.00
CA GLU A 4 0.48 27.63 -8.05
C GLU A 4 0.56 26.11 -8.17
N ARG A 5 0.86 25.45 -7.04
CA ARG A 5 0.92 23.98 -7.00
C ARG A 5 -0.50 23.44 -7.16
N ALA A 6 -0.67 22.47 -8.06
CA ALA A 6 -1.95 21.82 -8.27
C ALA A 6 -2.49 21.22 -6.96
N SER A 7 -3.80 21.37 -6.75
CA SER A 7 -4.53 20.85 -5.58
C SER A 7 -5.81 20.15 -6.02
N PHE A 8 -6.35 19.29 -5.16
CA PHE A 8 -7.58 18.54 -5.39
C PHE A 8 -8.31 18.30 -4.06
N LYS A 9 -9.59 17.92 -4.14
CA LYS A 9 -10.37 17.53 -2.97
C LYS A 9 -10.25 16.01 -2.75
N CYS A 10 -9.74 15.60 -1.60
CA CYS A 10 -9.59 14.17 -1.28
C CYS A 10 -10.98 13.50 -1.17
N PRO A 11 -11.24 12.38 -1.85
CA PRO A 11 -12.55 11.73 -1.80
C PRO A 11 -12.86 11.04 -0.47
N LEU A 12 -11.86 10.83 0.41
CA LEU A 12 -12.04 10.14 1.70
C LEU A 12 -12.32 11.11 2.86
N CYS A 13 -11.52 12.16 3.02
CA CYS A 13 -11.71 13.15 4.10
C CYS A 13 -12.42 14.43 3.65
N LEU A 14 -12.59 14.64 2.35
CA LEU A 14 -13.16 15.86 1.75
C LEU A 14 -12.32 17.13 1.92
N ASP A 15 -11.09 17.02 2.45
CA ASP A 15 -10.15 18.15 2.55
C ASP A 15 -9.42 18.43 1.23
N THR A 16 -8.96 19.67 1.07
CA THR A 16 -8.08 20.07 -0.04
C THR A 16 -6.65 19.61 0.24
N ALA A 17 -6.07 18.83 -0.68
CA ALA A 17 -4.68 18.38 -0.62
C ALA A 17 -3.89 18.85 -1.85
N SER A 18 -2.58 19.08 -1.67
CA SER A 18 -1.67 19.33 -2.79
C SER A 18 -1.31 18.04 -3.50
N PHE A 19 -0.94 18.13 -4.78
CA PHE A 19 -0.47 16.97 -5.54
C PHE A 19 0.81 16.37 -4.92
N ASP A 20 1.70 17.20 -4.39
CA ASP A 20 2.93 16.76 -3.71
C ASP A 20 2.67 15.90 -2.46
N ASN A 21 1.54 16.12 -1.77
CA ASN A 21 1.15 15.39 -0.56
C ASN A 21 -0.01 14.43 -0.84
N SER A 22 0.09 13.72 -1.97
CA SER A 22 -0.91 12.76 -2.40
C SER A 22 -0.29 11.58 -3.11
N VAL A 23 -1.04 10.48 -3.17
CA VAL A 23 -0.71 9.32 -3.99
C VAL A 23 -1.76 9.22 -5.10
N GLN A 24 -1.31 8.91 -6.31
CA GLN A 24 -2.18 8.48 -7.39
C GLN A 24 -1.96 6.99 -7.60
N LEU A 25 -3.06 6.24 -7.59
CA LEU A 25 -3.05 4.81 -7.88
C LEU A 25 -3.11 4.57 -9.39
N ASP A 26 -2.85 3.34 -9.83
CA ASP A 26 -2.82 2.99 -11.26
C ASP A 26 -4.19 3.10 -11.93
N CYS A 27 -5.27 3.07 -11.14
CA CYS A 27 -6.63 3.41 -11.57
C CYS A 27 -6.92 4.92 -11.66
N ALA A 28 -5.88 5.76 -11.59
CA ALA A 28 -5.92 7.23 -11.58
C ALA A 28 -6.62 7.89 -10.38
N HIS A 29 -7.23 7.13 -9.47
CA HIS A 29 -7.77 7.67 -8.22
C HIS A 29 -6.66 8.25 -7.34
N ARG A 30 -6.87 9.49 -6.89
CA ARG A 30 -5.92 10.24 -6.07
C ARG A 30 -6.43 10.43 -4.65
N LEU A 31 -5.56 10.20 -3.68
CA LEU A 31 -5.84 10.28 -2.25
C LEU A 31 -4.80 11.15 -1.58
N CYS A 32 -5.18 11.92 -0.56
CA CYS A 32 -4.17 12.59 0.26
C CYS A 32 -3.31 11.53 0.99
N SER A 33 -2.05 11.85 1.25
CA SER A 33 -1.11 10.93 1.88
C SER A 33 -1.61 10.44 3.25
N VAL A 34 -2.28 11.30 4.02
CA VAL A 34 -2.84 10.98 5.34
C VAL A 34 -3.90 9.88 5.26
N CYS A 35 -4.90 10.04 4.38
CA CYS A 35 -5.96 9.04 4.23
C CYS A 35 -5.42 7.71 3.69
N PHE A 36 -4.50 7.77 2.74
CA PHE A 36 -3.90 6.56 2.21
C PHE A 36 -3.03 5.83 3.24
N HIS A 37 -2.24 6.56 4.02
CA HIS A 37 -1.47 5.98 5.13
C HIS A 37 -2.39 5.29 6.15
N GLY A 38 -3.47 5.95 6.58
CA GLY A 38 -4.44 5.35 7.51
C GLY A 38 -5.13 4.12 6.92
N TYR A 39 -5.44 4.13 5.63
CA TYR A 39 -5.96 2.96 4.92
C TYR A 39 -4.98 1.78 4.95
N LEU A 40 -3.71 2.03 4.62
CA LEU A 40 -2.66 1.01 4.67
C LEU A 40 -2.48 0.46 6.08
N GLU A 41 -2.48 1.31 7.11
CA GLU A 41 -2.35 0.89 8.50
C GLU A 41 -3.45 -0.10 8.91
N VAL A 42 -4.70 0.17 8.54
CA VAL A 42 -5.82 -0.76 8.78
C VAL A 42 -5.61 -2.08 8.04
N LYS A 43 -5.30 -2.04 6.75
CA LYS A 43 -5.12 -3.24 5.92
C LYS A 43 -3.96 -4.12 6.37
N ILE A 44 -2.83 -3.51 6.69
CA ILE A 44 -1.63 -4.21 7.20
C ILE A 44 -1.92 -4.82 8.56
N ARG A 45 -2.58 -4.09 9.48
CA ARG A 45 -3.00 -4.62 10.79
C ARG A 45 -3.95 -5.81 10.66
N GLU A 46 -4.86 -5.77 9.70
CA GLU A 46 -5.81 -6.86 9.41
C GLU A 46 -5.19 -8.02 8.60
N LYS A 47 -3.89 -7.97 8.29
CA LYS A 47 -3.20 -8.90 7.38
C LYS A 47 -3.84 -9.02 5.98
N ARG A 48 -4.58 -8.00 5.56
CA ARG A 48 -5.24 -7.91 4.25
C ARG A 48 -4.33 -7.24 3.24
N VAL A 49 -3.19 -7.89 3.01
CA VAL A 49 -2.13 -7.38 2.14
C VAL A 49 -1.89 -8.30 0.96
N ALA A 50 -2.78 -9.23 0.61
CA ALA A 50 -2.72 -9.97 -0.64
C ALA A 50 -3.11 -9.08 -1.84
N PRO A 51 -2.67 -9.39 -3.09
CA PRO A 51 -3.01 -8.58 -4.29
C PRO A 51 -4.51 -8.31 -4.43
N GLU A 52 -5.32 -9.32 -4.16
CA GLU A 52 -6.78 -9.31 -4.25
C GLU A 52 -7.49 -8.64 -3.05
N GLU A 53 -6.77 -8.34 -1.97
CA GLU A 53 -7.33 -7.73 -0.75
C GLU A 53 -6.90 -6.27 -0.54
N LEU A 54 -5.69 -5.93 -1.00
CA LEU A 54 -5.12 -4.59 -0.92
C LEU A 54 -5.47 -3.81 -2.18
N LEU A 55 -6.75 -3.46 -2.31
CA LEU A 55 -7.30 -2.78 -3.47
C LEU A 55 -7.44 -1.26 -3.24
N CYS A 56 -7.75 -0.53 -4.30
CA CYS A 56 -8.15 0.88 -4.22
C CYS A 56 -9.34 1.06 -3.26
N PRO A 57 -9.33 2.07 -2.36
CA PRO A 57 -10.44 2.27 -1.42
C PRO A 57 -11.68 2.93 -2.05
N MET A 58 -11.68 3.21 -3.36
CA MET A 58 -12.83 3.79 -4.04
C MET A 58 -13.93 2.75 -4.27
N PRO A 59 -15.21 3.07 -4.02
CA PRO A 59 -16.31 2.14 -4.22
C PRO A 59 -16.31 1.52 -5.62
N GLY A 60 -16.33 0.18 -5.69
CA GLY A 60 -16.37 -0.57 -6.95
C GLY A 60 -15.05 -0.64 -7.72
N CYS A 61 -13.97 -0.02 -7.23
CA CYS A 61 -12.65 -0.14 -7.85
C CYS A 61 -11.94 -1.39 -7.35
N VAL A 62 -11.48 -2.24 -8.28
CA VAL A 62 -10.76 -3.49 -7.98
C VAL A 62 -9.27 -3.42 -8.33
N CYS A 63 -8.75 -2.22 -8.58
CA CYS A 63 -7.32 -2.02 -8.86
C CYS A 63 -6.50 -2.35 -7.61
N GLU A 64 -5.51 -3.22 -7.75
CA GLU A 64 -4.52 -3.47 -6.71
C GLU A 64 -3.77 -2.17 -6.36
N VAL A 65 -3.42 -2.04 -5.08
CA VAL A 65 -2.43 -1.08 -4.60
C VAL A 65 -1.06 -1.76 -4.63
N THR A 66 -0.17 -1.23 -5.44
CA THR A 66 1.12 -1.86 -5.74
C THR A 66 2.15 -1.63 -4.63
N VAL A 67 3.16 -2.49 -4.56
CA VAL A 67 4.28 -2.37 -3.61
C VAL A 67 4.94 -0.97 -3.66
N PRO A 68 5.26 -0.40 -4.84
CA PRO A 68 5.82 0.97 -4.91
C PRO A 68 4.88 2.06 -4.40
N GLN A 69 3.56 1.90 -4.55
CA GLN A 69 2.58 2.86 -4.02
C GLN A 69 2.54 2.83 -2.49
N VAL A 70 2.65 1.63 -1.89
CA VAL A 70 2.80 1.47 -0.43
C VAL A 70 4.09 2.13 0.04
N GLU A 71 5.22 1.78 -0.58
CA GLU A 71 6.54 2.30 -0.23
C GLU A 71 6.61 3.84 -0.34
N GLY A 72 6.03 4.42 -1.39
CA GLY A 72 6.06 5.86 -1.62
C GLY A 72 5.38 6.68 -0.50
N VAL A 73 4.42 6.09 0.22
CA VAL A 73 3.71 6.75 1.32
C VAL A 73 4.27 6.37 2.69
N THR A 74 4.76 5.14 2.87
CA THR A 74 5.37 4.71 4.14
C THR A 74 6.82 5.15 4.27
N LYS A 75 7.56 5.33 3.16
CA LYS A 75 8.95 5.85 3.12
C LYS A 75 9.92 5.18 4.10
N GLY A 76 9.79 3.87 4.31
CA GLY A 76 10.65 3.12 5.24
C GLY A 76 10.31 3.29 6.73
N GLU A 77 9.19 3.93 7.05
CA GLU A 77 8.62 3.92 8.41
C GLU A 77 8.32 2.48 8.86
N PRO A 78 8.14 2.21 10.18
CA PRO A 78 7.84 0.87 10.68
C PRO A 78 6.63 0.18 10.03
N LEU A 79 5.72 0.95 9.42
CA LEU A 79 4.59 0.41 8.66
C LEU A 79 5.04 -0.33 7.38
N TRP A 80 6.14 0.12 6.74
CA TRP A 80 6.75 -0.53 5.59
C TRP A 80 7.25 -1.94 5.95
N GLU A 81 8.02 -2.06 7.03
CA GLU A 81 8.53 -3.36 7.49
C GLU A 81 7.38 -4.32 7.83
N ARG A 82 6.33 -3.81 8.48
CA ARG A 82 5.12 -4.61 8.76
C ARG A 82 4.42 -5.07 7.48
N PHE A 83 4.36 -4.22 6.45
CA PHE A 83 3.83 -4.60 5.14
C PHE A 83 4.66 -5.72 4.50
N LEU A 84 5.98 -5.57 4.48
CA LEU A 84 6.89 -6.59 3.93
C LEU A 84 6.78 -7.92 4.66
N SER A 85 6.80 -7.90 6.01
CA SER A 85 6.60 -9.11 6.82
C SER A 85 5.25 -9.77 6.52
N ALA A 86 4.17 -8.99 6.48
CA ALA A 86 2.84 -9.53 6.20
C ALA A 86 2.71 -10.09 4.77
N ARG A 87 3.34 -9.48 3.77
CA ARG A 87 3.34 -10.00 2.39
C ARG A 87 4.19 -11.26 2.27
N ALA A 88 5.31 -11.34 2.98
CA ALA A 88 6.17 -12.53 3.05
C ALA A 88 5.44 -13.71 3.73
N ASP A 89 4.71 -13.47 4.83
CA ASP A 89 3.90 -14.47 5.52
C ASP A 89 2.83 -15.10 4.63
N LEU A 90 2.27 -14.33 3.68
CA LEU A 90 1.21 -14.79 2.77
C LEU A 90 1.75 -15.44 1.49
N TRP A 91 3.01 -15.20 1.14
CA TRP A 91 3.58 -15.69 -0.11
C TRP A 91 3.72 -17.21 -0.08
N GLN A 92 3.36 -17.86 -1.18
CA GLN A 92 3.57 -19.28 -1.41
C GLN A 92 4.21 -19.49 -2.78
N PRO A 93 5.15 -20.45 -2.92
CA PRO A 93 5.70 -20.79 -4.21
C PRO A 93 4.60 -21.31 -5.14
N ALA A 94 4.72 -21.03 -6.43
CA ALA A 94 3.79 -21.58 -7.41
C ALA A 94 3.89 -23.11 -7.40
N ASN A 95 2.76 -23.81 -7.41
CA ASN A 95 2.65 -25.27 -7.26
C ASN A 95 3.34 -26.09 -8.39
N HIS A 96 4.05 -25.46 -9.32
CA HIS A 96 4.50 -26.08 -10.56
C HIS A 96 5.87 -26.76 -10.46
N ASP A 97 6.74 -26.40 -9.49
CA ASP A 97 8.14 -26.86 -9.50
C ASP A 97 8.61 -27.56 -8.21
N GLY A 98 7.69 -27.95 -7.31
CA GLY A 98 8.05 -28.65 -6.07
C GLY A 98 8.87 -27.81 -5.08
N GLU A 99 8.94 -26.50 -5.32
CA GLU A 99 9.57 -25.52 -4.44
C GLU A 99 8.86 -25.48 -3.09
N ARG A 100 9.64 -25.34 -2.01
CA ARG A 100 9.15 -25.26 -0.64
C ARG A 100 9.80 -24.09 0.07
N LEU A 101 8.99 -23.32 0.79
CA LEU A 101 9.49 -22.37 1.77
C LEU A 101 10.27 -23.13 2.85
N CYS A 102 11.53 -22.77 3.06
CA CYS A 102 12.33 -23.22 4.17
C CYS A 102 12.57 -22.04 5.13
N GLN A 103 12.45 -22.30 6.44
CA GLN A 103 12.86 -21.34 7.44
C GLN A 103 14.32 -21.58 7.81
N CYS A 104 15.09 -20.50 7.96
CA CYS A 104 16.45 -20.59 8.43
C CYS A 104 16.45 -21.21 9.84
N PRO A 105 17.24 -22.27 10.10
CA PRO A 105 17.27 -22.91 11.42
C PRO A 105 17.97 -22.07 12.48
N ALA A 106 18.61 -20.95 12.11
CA ALA A 106 19.26 -20.06 13.05
C ALA A 106 18.24 -19.29 13.89
N THR A 107 18.41 -19.31 15.20
CA THR A 107 17.52 -18.64 16.15
C THR A 107 17.56 -17.12 15.95
N GLY A 108 16.42 -16.51 15.63
CA GLY A 108 16.29 -15.06 15.45
C GLY A 108 16.65 -14.54 14.06
N CYS A 109 16.70 -15.43 13.06
CA CYS A 109 16.75 -15.08 11.65
C CYS A 109 15.39 -14.64 11.11
#